data_AF-A0A4D4L5W9-F1
#
_entry.id   AF-A0A4D4L5W9-F1
#
_cell.length_a   1.000
_cell.length_b   1.000
_cell.length_c   1.000
_cell.angle_alpha   90.00
_cell.angle_beta   90.00
_cell.angle_gamma   90.00
#
_symmetry.space_group_name_H-M   'P 1'
#
loop_
_entity.id
_entity.type
_entity.pdbx_description
1 polymer ?
#
loop_
_entity_poly.entity_id
_entity_poly.type
_entity_poly.pdbx_seq_one_letter_code
_entity_poly.pdbx_strand_id
1 'polypeptide(L)'
;MQFAKAAPEVYKAMVNLDAAARKGVDPTLAELVKVRASQLNRCAFCIDMHTKDARAAGESEERLYLLSAWEEADHLYTEKEQAALALTEAVTVLTDGFVPDEVYEQAAKHFEERELAQVIALIFTINAWNRIGVTTRMTPAPTSRPCDHLPPSSLLTTGDRYPTSESSRHA
;
A
#
# COMPACT_ATOMS: atom_id res chain seq x y z
N MET A 1 -17.30 10.24 -2.07
CA MET A 1 -18.01 9.67 -3.25
C MET A 1 -17.80 8.16 -3.24
N GLN A 2 -18.82 7.34 -3.53
CA GLN A 2 -18.63 5.88 -3.66
C GLN A 2 -18.03 5.56 -5.04
N PHE A 3 -16.71 5.66 -5.18
CA PHE A 3 -16.00 5.57 -6.48
C PHE A 3 -16.32 4.27 -7.24
N ALA A 4 -16.29 3.13 -6.55
CA ALA A 4 -16.59 1.83 -7.15
C ALA A 4 -18.00 1.73 -7.74
N LYS A 5 -18.98 2.46 -7.20
CA LYS A 5 -20.34 2.52 -7.75
C LYS A 5 -20.49 3.55 -8.86
N ALA A 6 -19.78 4.66 -8.76
CA ALA A 6 -19.85 5.74 -9.73
C ALA A 6 -19.07 5.44 -11.02
N ALA A 7 -18.00 4.64 -10.94
CA ALA A 7 -17.15 4.26 -12.06
C ALA A 7 -16.71 2.77 -11.96
N PRO A 8 -17.64 1.82 -12.09
CA PRO A 8 -17.38 0.40 -11.82
C PRO A 8 -16.35 -0.23 -12.78
N GLU A 9 -16.32 0.17 -14.05
CA GLU A 9 -15.35 -0.32 -15.03
C GLU A 9 -13.93 0.17 -14.71
N VAL A 10 -13.80 1.44 -14.29
CA VAL A 10 -12.51 2.02 -13.87
C VAL A 10 -12.01 1.34 -12.61
N TYR A 11 -12.89 1.15 -11.61
CA TYR A 11 -12.54 0.43 -10.39
C TYR A 11 -12.08 -1.00 -10.68
N LYS A 12 -12.78 -1.73 -11.57
CA LYS A 12 -12.39 -3.08 -11.99
C LYS A 12 -11.03 -3.08 -12.70
N ALA A 13 -10.76 -2.10 -13.56
CA ALA A 13 -9.46 -1.96 -14.21
C ALA A 13 -8.33 -1.73 -13.19
N MET A 14 -8.57 -0.87 -12.19
CA MET A 14 -7.62 -0.62 -11.10
C MET A 14 -7.33 -1.87 -10.27
N VAL A 15 -8.34 -2.68 -9.95
CA VAL A 15 -8.15 -3.97 -9.25
C VAL A 15 -7.31 -4.93 -10.08
N ASN A 16 -7.59 -5.04 -11.39
CA ASN A 16 -6.82 -5.90 -12.28
C ASN A 16 -5.37 -5.43 -12.43
N LEU A 17 -5.14 -4.12 -12.46
CA LEU A 17 -3.82 -3.53 -12.51
C LEU A 17 -3.02 -3.85 -11.24
N ASP A 18 -3.64 -3.72 -10.06
CA ASP A 18 -3.03 -4.09 -8.77
C ASP A 18 -2.62 -5.57 -8.74
N ALA A 19 -3.53 -6.45 -9.17
CA ALA A 19 -3.26 -7.88 -9.25
C ALA A 19 -2.15 -8.22 -10.25
N ALA A 20 -2.03 -7.46 -11.35
CA ALA A 20 -0.96 -7.63 -12.34
C ALA A 20 0.39 -7.16 -11.80
N ALA A 21 0.42 -5.99 -11.15
CA ALA A 21 1.61 -5.35 -10.60
C ALA A 21 2.28 -6.17 -9.48
N ARG A 22 1.48 -6.92 -8.71
CA ARG A 22 2.00 -7.79 -7.62
C ARG A 22 2.68 -9.08 -8.14
N LYS A 23 2.54 -9.45 -9.42
CA LYS A 23 2.98 -10.76 -9.89
C LYS A 23 4.50 -10.89 -9.88
N GLY A 24 5.00 -11.78 -9.02
CA GLY A 24 6.43 -12.08 -8.91
C GLY A 24 7.21 -11.08 -8.06
N VAL A 25 6.51 -10.18 -7.35
CA VAL A 25 7.10 -9.34 -6.31
C VAL A 25 6.88 -10.03 -4.97
N ASP A 26 7.88 -10.01 -4.09
CA ASP A 26 7.74 -10.48 -2.72
C ASP A 26 6.56 -9.77 -2.02
N PRO A 27 5.65 -10.50 -1.34
CA PRO A 27 4.47 -9.89 -0.72
C PRO A 27 4.79 -8.84 0.35
N THR A 28 5.85 -9.04 1.13
CA THR A 28 6.28 -8.10 2.18
C THR A 28 6.82 -6.83 1.55
N LEU A 29 7.73 -6.96 0.57
CA LEU A 29 8.23 -5.82 -0.19
C LEU A 29 7.09 -5.03 -0.87
N ALA A 30 6.12 -5.75 -1.43
CA ALA A 30 4.97 -5.12 -2.09
C ALA A 30 4.16 -4.25 -1.11
N GLU A 31 3.94 -4.71 0.12
CA GLU A 31 3.22 -3.91 1.11
C GLU A 31 4.08 -2.74 1.65
N LEU A 32 5.40 -2.89 1.81
CA LEU A 32 6.28 -1.76 2.19
C LEU A 32 6.21 -0.61 1.18
N VAL A 33 6.32 -0.92 -0.12
CA VAL A 33 6.16 0.05 -1.21
C VAL A 33 4.80 0.75 -1.10
N LYS A 34 3.73 0.00 -0.86
CA LYS A 34 2.39 0.55 -0.78
C LYS A 34 2.16 1.43 0.44
N VAL A 35 2.65 1.01 1.60
CA VAL A 35 2.58 1.82 2.83
C VAL A 35 3.38 3.10 2.64
N ARG A 36 4.62 3.03 2.13
CA ARG A 36 5.48 4.22 2.00
C ARG A 36 4.91 5.25 1.02
N ALA A 37 4.48 4.83 -0.17
CA ALA A 37 3.80 5.72 -1.12
C ALA A 37 2.53 6.35 -0.50
N SER A 38 1.78 5.58 0.29
CA SER A 38 0.56 6.06 0.96
C SER A 38 0.85 7.07 2.07
N GLN A 39 1.96 6.92 2.80
CA GLN A 39 2.44 7.91 3.78
C GLN A 39 2.75 9.24 3.10
N LEU A 40 3.52 9.22 2.01
CA LEU A 40 3.87 10.42 1.23
C LEU A 40 2.63 11.12 0.67
N ASN A 41 1.67 10.35 0.13
CA ASN A 41 0.42 10.87 -0.40
C ASN A 41 -0.65 11.18 0.66
N ARG A 42 -0.37 10.93 1.94
CA ARG A 42 -1.30 11.17 3.08
C ARG A 42 -2.66 10.44 2.92
N CYS A 43 -2.67 9.25 2.30
CA CYS A 43 -3.88 8.44 2.17
C CYS A 43 -4.11 7.60 3.44
N ALA A 44 -4.83 8.14 4.44
CA ALA A 44 -5.10 7.43 5.70
C ALA A 44 -5.75 6.05 5.49
N PHE A 45 -6.73 5.94 4.58
CA PHE A 45 -7.36 4.66 4.22
C PHE A 45 -6.34 3.63 3.72
N CYS A 46 -5.46 4.06 2.82
CA CYS A 46 -4.46 3.19 2.21
C CYS A 46 -3.39 2.76 3.22
N ILE A 47 -2.97 3.68 4.12
CA ILE A 47 -2.05 3.36 5.22
C ILE A 47 -2.67 2.30 6.14
N ASP A 48 -3.91 2.47 6.57
CA ASP A 48 -4.60 1.51 7.44
C ASP A 48 -4.73 0.12 6.79
N MET A 49 -5.13 0.08 5.51
CA MET A 49 -5.30 -1.18 4.79
C MET A 49 -3.95 -1.90 4.59
N HIS A 50 -2.95 -1.20 4.06
CA HIS A 50 -1.68 -1.83 3.69
C HIS A 50 -0.80 -2.16 4.90
N THR A 51 -0.93 -1.47 6.03
CA THR A 51 -0.26 -1.88 7.28
C THR A 51 -0.89 -3.15 7.88
N LYS A 52 -2.20 -3.38 7.70
CA LYS A 52 -2.85 -4.66 8.07
C LYS A 52 -2.41 -5.79 7.15
N ASP A 53 -2.36 -5.54 5.84
CA ASP A 53 -1.90 -6.51 4.85
C ASP A 53 -0.42 -6.86 5.06
N ALA A 54 0.44 -5.87 5.35
CA ALA A 54 1.85 -6.09 5.66
C ALA A 54 2.03 -7.03 6.87
N ARG A 55 1.30 -6.78 7.95
CA ARG A 55 1.32 -7.65 9.14
C ARG A 55 0.84 -9.06 8.82
N ALA A 56 -0.20 -9.19 8.00
CA ALA A 56 -0.68 -10.49 7.54
C ALA A 56 0.35 -11.23 6.65
N ALA A 57 1.21 -10.50 5.94
CA ALA A 57 2.33 -11.04 5.17
C ALA A 57 3.58 -11.35 6.02
N GLY A 58 3.58 -11.01 7.31
CA GLY A 58 4.65 -11.34 8.26
C GLY A 58 5.53 -10.16 8.65
N GLU A 59 5.14 -8.92 8.34
CA GLU A 59 5.95 -7.78 8.76
C GLU A 59 5.92 -7.47 10.25
N SER A 60 7.03 -6.90 10.73
CA SER A 60 7.14 -6.44 12.11
C SER A 60 6.56 -5.04 12.33
N GLU A 61 5.99 -4.81 13.52
CA GLU A 61 5.51 -3.49 13.92
C GLU A 61 6.65 -2.45 13.94
N GLU A 62 7.85 -2.86 14.38
CA GLU A 62 9.05 -2.01 14.41
C GLU A 62 9.39 -1.47 13.01
N ARG A 63 9.46 -2.35 12.00
CA ARG A 63 9.73 -1.95 10.62
C ARG A 63 8.61 -1.09 10.04
N LEU A 64 7.34 -1.34 10.39
CA LEU A 64 6.23 -0.52 9.92
C LEU A 64 6.21 0.89 10.52
N TYR A 65 6.56 1.02 11.81
CA TYR A 65 6.63 2.33 12.47
C TYR A 65 7.80 3.17 11.96
N LEU A 66 8.95 2.54 11.72
CA LEU A 66 10.16 3.22 11.25
C LEU A 66 10.18 3.45 9.74
N LEU A 67 9.27 2.83 8.97
CA LEU A 67 9.20 2.97 7.51
C LEU A 67 9.14 4.42 7.02
N SER A 68 8.56 5.31 7.82
CA SER A 68 8.45 6.73 7.44
C SER A 68 9.78 7.49 7.46
N ALA A 69 10.80 6.91 8.09
CA ALA A 69 12.16 7.40 8.27
C ALA A 69 13.18 6.26 8.02
N TRP A 70 12.92 5.44 7.00
CA TRP A 70 13.68 4.21 6.75
C TRP A 70 15.16 4.46 6.45
N GLU A 71 15.54 5.63 5.92
CA GLU A 71 16.94 5.97 5.66
C GLU A 71 17.77 6.01 6.96
N GLU A 72 17.20 6.48 8.07
CA GLU A 72 17.85 6.52 9.38
C GLU A 72 17.81 5.17 10.12
N ALA A 73 16.98 4.24 9.62
CA ALA A 73 16.81 2.89 10.14
C ALA A 73 17.22 1.83 9.10
N ASP A 74 18.17 2.18 8.23
CA ASP A 74 18.59 1.40 7.06
C ASP A 74 18.91 -0.07 7.36
N HIS A 75 19.59 -0.34 8.48
CA HIS A 75 19.97 -1.66 8.97
C HIS A 75 18.78 -2.60 9.23
N LEU A 76 17.56 -2.05 9.35
CA LEU A 76 16.36 -2.87 9.46
C LEU A 76 15.90 -3.40 8.11
N TYR A 77 16.26 -2.76 6.99
CA TYR A 77 15.83 -3.07 5.63
C TYR A 77 16.98 -3.61 4.79
N THR A 78 16.72 -4.62 3.97
CA THR A 78 17.73 -5.15 3.04
C THR A 78 18.07 -4.13 1.96
N GLU A 79 19.24 -4.24 1.32
CA GLU A 79 19.62 -3.33 0.22
C GLU A 79 18.58 -3.32 -0.92
N LYS A 80 17.97 -4.47 -1.20
CA LYS A 80 16.89 -4.60 -2.19
C LYS A 80 15.63 -3.83 -1.78
N GLU A 81 15.26 -3.88 -0.49
CA GLU A 81 14.15 -3.10 0.06
C GLU A 81 14.45 -1.61 0.05
N GLN A 82 15.64 -1.20 0.50
CA GLN A 82 16.09 0.19 0.46
C GLN A 82 16.04 0.77 -0.95
N ALA A 83 16.50 0.01 -1.96
CA ALA A 83 16.45 0.43 -3.36
C ALA A 83 15.00 0.60 -3.86
N ALA A 84 14.09 -0.29 -3.48
CA ALA A 84 12.67 -0.16 -3.80
C ALA A 84 12.00 1.02 -3.08
N LEU A 85 12.36 1.28 -1.82
CA LEU A 85 11.84 2.41 -1.05
C LEU A 85 12.31 3.74 -1.66
N ALA A 86 13.60 3.89 -1.95
CA ALA A 86 14.15 5.06 -2.64
C ALA A 86 13.45 5.31 -3.99
N LEU A 87 13.26 4.26 -4.80
CA LEU A 87 12.52 4.36 -6.05
C LEU A 87 11.05 4.74 -5.83
N THR A 88 10.42 4.21 -4.79
CA THR A 88 9.04 4.53 -4.40
C THR A 88 8.90 6.02 -4.09
N GLU A 89 9.83 6.60 -3.33
CA GLU A 89 9.80 8.02 -2.99
C GLU A 89 9.98 8.90 -4.23
N ALA A 90 11.01 8.62 -5.03
CA ALA A 90 11.34 9.38 -6.23
C ALA A 90 10.20 9.38 -7.26
N VAL A 91 9.54 8.24 -7.48
CA VAL A 91 8.40 8.14 -8.41
C VAL A 91 7.14 8.78 -7.81
N THR A 92 6.95 8.71 -6.49
CA THR A 92 5.76 9.28 -5.83
C THR A 92 5.79 10.81 -5.83
N VAL A 93 6.96 11.41 -5.59
CA VAL A 93 7.16 12.87 -5.50
C VAL A 93 7.79 13.41 -6.79
N LEU A 94 7.19 13.09 -7.93
CA LEU A 94 7.67 13.53 -9.26
C LEU A 94 7.58 15.06 -9.48
N THR A 95 7.06 15.82 -8.53
CA THR A 95 6.94 17.29 -8.64
C THR A 95 8.27 18.02 -8.46
N ASP A 96 9.26 17.37 -7.85
CA ASP A 96 10.57 17.98 -7.55
C ASP A 96 11.63 17.67 -8.63
N GLY A 97 11.22 17.11 -9.77
CA GLY A 97 12.08 16.84 -10.91
C GLY A 97 11.72 15.55 -11.65
N PHE A 98 12.74 14.81 -12.06
CA PHE A 98 12.61 13.46 -12.61
C PHE A 98 13.11 12.44 -11.58
N VAL A 99 12.86 11.15 -11.81
CA VAL A 99 13.48 10.07 -10.99
C VAL A 99 14.99 10.12 -11.22
N PRO A 100 15.84 10.42 -10.22
CA PRO A 100 17.27 10.55 -10.42
C PRO A 100 17.88 9.26 -10.99
N ASP A 101 18.83 9.40 -11.92
CA ASP A 101 19.50 8.26 -12.56
C ASP A 101 20.12 7.32 -11.52
N GLU A 102 20.76 7.87 -10.48
CA GLU A 102 21.35 7.09 -9.40
C GLU A 102 20.31 6.21 -8.66
N VAL A 103 19.10 6.72 -8.40
CA VAL A 103 18.03 5.96 -7.73
C VAL A 103 17.57 4.81 -8.62
N TYR A 104 17.39 5.09 -9.91
CA TYR A 104 17.01 4.06 -10.88
C TYR A 104 18.09 3.00 -11.04
N GLU A 105 19.35 3.41 -11.18
CA GLU A 105 20.50 2.50 -11.33
C GLU A 105 20.70 1.63 -10.09
N GLN A 106 20.49 2.16 -8.88
CA GLN A 106 20.53 1.33 -7.67
C GLN A 106 19.42 0.29 -7.68
N ALA A 107 18.18 0.66 -8.01
CA ALA A 107 17.11 -0.33 -8.15
C ALA A 107 17.45 -1.39 -9.21
N ALA A 108 17.95 -0.99 -10.38
CA ALA A 108 18.31 -1.91 -11.46
C ALA A 108 19.42 -2.93 -11.08
N LYS A 109 20.23 -2.66 -10.06
CA LYS A 109 21.23 -3.61 -9.56
C LYS A 109 20.63 -4.72 -8.68
N HIS A 110 19.49 -4.47 -8.04
CA HIS A 110 18.88 -5.40 -7.07
C HIS A 110 17.68 -6.18 -7.63
N PHE A 111 17.21 -5.81 -8.82
CA PHE A 111 16.03 -6.40 -9.45
C PHE A 111 16.35 -6.87 -10.87
N GLU A 112 15.91 -8.07 -11.22
CA GLU A 112 15.80 -8.48 -12.62
C GLU A 112 14.83 -7.55 -13.36
N GLU A 113 15.05 -7.33 -14.66
CA GLU A 113 14.29 -6.34 -15.45
C GLU A 113 12.76 -6.50 -15.31
N ARG A 114 12.28 -7.75 -15.34
CA ARG A 114 10.85 -8.06 -15.16
C ARG A 114 10.36 -7.71 -13.76
N GLU A 115 11.14 -7.99 -12.72
CA GLU A 115 10.76 -7.71 -11.33
C GLU A 115 10.77 -6.19 -11.09
N LEU A 116 11.77 -5.48 -11.60
CA LEU A 116 11.83 -4.02 -11.55
C LEU A 116 10.61 -3.37 -12.22
N ALA A 117 10.23 -3.85 -13.41
CA ALA A 117 9.02 -3.38 -14.08
C ALA A 117 7.75 -3.59 -13.23
N GLN A 118 7.68 -4.70 -12.48
CA GLN A 118 6.56 -4.95 -11.55
C GLN A 118 6.60 -4.02 -10.34
N VAL A 119 7.78 -3.74 -9.77
CA VAL A 119 7.93 -2.76 -8.68
C VAL A 119 7.51 -1.37 -9.13
N ILE A 120 7.95 -0.92 -10.31
CA ILE A 120 7.50 0.34 -10.91
C ILE A 120 5.97 0.32 -11.10
N ALA A 121 5.43 -0.80 -11.57
CA ALA A 121 3.99 -0.97 -11.71
C ALA A 121 3.22 -0.87 -10.41
N LEU A 122 3.79 -1.41 -9.35
CA LEU A 122 3.22 -1.33 -8.02
C LEU A 122 3.18 0.11 -7.53
N ILE A 123 4.27 0.86 -7.72
CA ILE A 123 4.40 2.25 -7.28
C ILE A 123 3.36 3.16 -7.95
N PHE A 124 3.20 3.09 -9.29
CA PHE A 124 2.16 3.90 -9.94
C PHE A 124 0.75 3.45 -9.57
N THR A 125 0.54 2.15 -9.33
CA THR A 125 -0.77 1.61 -8.99
C THR A 125 -1.22 2.09 -7.62
N ILE A 126 -0.34 2.07 -6.61
CA ILE A 126 -0.66 2.62 -5.29
C ILE A 126 -0.83 4.14 -5.35
N ASN A 127 -0.03 4.84 -6.16
CA ASN A 127 -0.21 6.27 -6.38
C ASN A 127 -1.58 6.62 -6.96
N ALA A 128 -2.11 5.80 -7.87
CA ALA A 128 -3.45 5.94 -8.40
C ALA A 128 -4.53 5.63 -7.33
N TRP A 129 -4.34 4.56 -6.54
CA TRP A 129 -5.24 4.27 -5.41
C TRP A 129 -5.25 5.37 -4.36
N ASN A 130 -4.10 5.95 -4.02
CA ASN A 130 -4.00 7.07 -3.09
C ASN A 130 -4.78 8.29 -3.62
N ARG A 131 -4.67 8.60 -4.92
CA ARG A 131 -5.42 9.70 -5.56
C ARG A 131 -6.92 9.45 -5.52
N ILE A 132 -7.38 8.23 -5.76
CA ILE A 132 -8.78 7.84 -5.59
C ILE A 132 -9.21 8.02 -4.13
N GLY A 133 -8.45 7.46 -3.18
CA GLY A 133 -8.78 7.49 -1.75
C GLY A 133 -8.89 8.89 -1.18
N VAL A 134 -7.88 9.72 -1.42
CA VAL A 134 -7.83 11.12 -0.94
C VAL A 134 -8.92 11.96 -1.60
N THR A 135 -9.03 11.93 -2.94
CA THR A 135 -9.99 12.77 -3.67
C THR A 135 -11.44 12.41 -3.33
N THR A 136 -11.71 11.14 -3.07
CA THR A 136 -13.07 10.67 -2.74
C THR A 136 -13.38 10.67 -1.25
N ARG A 137 -12.41 11.09 -0.41
CA ARG A 137 -12.47 11.21 1.05
C ARG A 137 -12.74 9.88 1.76
N MET A 138 -12.06 8.82 1.32
CA MET A 138 -12.11 7.53 2.00
C MET A 138 -11.42 7.64 3.36
N THR A 139 -12.04 7.08 4.40
CA THR A 139 -11.49 7.01 5.75
C THR A 139 -11.23 5.56 6.14
N PRO A 140 -10.21 5.27 6.97
CA PRO A 140 -10.03 3.96 7.57
C PRO A 140 -11.34 3.41 8.14
N ALA A 141 -11.48 2.08 8.15
CA ALA A 141 -12.59 1.47 8.85
C ALA A 141 -12.56 1.91 10.33
N PRO A 142 -13.71 2.21 10.95
CA PRO A 142 -13.74 2.49 12.37
C PRO A 142 -13.07 1.33 13.10
N THR A 143 -12.09 1.62 13.96
CA THR A 143 -11.62 0.61 14.91
C THR A 143 -12.85 0.24 15.74
N SER A 144 -13.39 -0.97 15.61
CA SER A 144 -14.29 -1.50 16.61
C SER A 144 -13.55 -1.37 17.94
N ARG A 145 -14.03 -0.49 18.83
CA ARG A 145 -13.41 -0.26 20.14
C ARG A 145 -13.22 -1.62 20.80
N PRO A 146 -12.01 -2.02 21.22
CA PRO A 146 -11.86 -3.12 22.15
C PRO A 146 -12.21 -2.59 23.54
N CYS A 147 -13.50 -2.42 23.80
CA CYS A 147 -14.01 -2.33 25.17
C CYS A 147 -15.41 -2.91 25.36
N ASP A 148 -15.99 -3.56 24.36
CA ASP A 148 -17.19 -4.36 24.55
C ASP A 148 -16.84 -5.83 24.30
N HIS A 149 -16.88 -6.61 25.38
CA HIS A 149 -16.60 -8.04 25.45
C HIS A 149 -17.27 -8.84 24.33
N LEU A 150 -16.48 -9.46 23.43
CA LEU A 150 -16.95 -10.51 22.52
C LEU A 150 -15.94 -11.68 22.44
N PRO A 151 -16.41 -12.93 22.31
CA PRO A 151 -15.64 -14.16 22.48
C PRO A 151 -14.73 -14.49 21.27
N PRO A 152 -13.79 -15.44 21.41
CA PRO A 152 -12.64 -15.59 20.49
C PRO A 152 -12.97 -16.03 19.05
N SER A 153 -12.03 -15.67 18.17
CA SER A 153 -12.03 -15.64 16.70
C SER A 153 -12.06 -16.99 15.97
N SER A 154 -12.79 -18.00 16.43
CA SER A 154 -12.98 -19.26 15.69
C SER A 154 -14.16 -19.25 14.71
N LEU A 155 -14.80 -18.10 14.47
CA LEU A 155 -16.12 -18.01 13.83
C LEU A 155 -16.28 -17.00 12.67
N LEU A 156 -15.22 -16.38 12.14
CA LEU A 156 -15.35 -15.36 11.07
C LEU A 156 -14.99 -15.89 9.66
N THR A 157 -15.76 -15.49 8.64
CA THR A 157 -15.66 -15.98 7.24
C THR A 157 -15.31 -14.86 6.24
N THR A 158 -15.03 -15.25 4.99
CA THR A 158 -14.40 -14.51 3.88
C THR A 158 -15.01 -13.17 3.43
N GLY A 159 -16.16 -12.74 3.95
CA GLY A 159 -16.89 -11.53 3.50
C GLY A 159 -16.34 -10.18 3.99
N ASP A 160 -15.47 -10.19 4.99
CA ASP A 160 -15.05 -8.97 5.70
C ASP A 160 -13.94 -8.16 5.00
N ARG A 161 -13.32 -8.73 3.96
CA ARG A 161 -12.17 -8.10 3.28
C ARG A 161 -12.54 -6.92 2.38
N TYR A 162 -13.81 -6.81 1.97
CA TYR A 162 -14.31 -5.69 1.18
C TYR A 162 -15.75 -5.39 1.61
N PRO A 163 -15.99 -4.37 2.46
CA PRO A 163 -17.33 -4.10 2.95
C PRO A 163 -18.25 -3.68 1.79
N THR A 164 -19.32 -4.45 1.59
CA THR A 164 -20.48 -4.02 0.82
C THR A 164 -21.44 -3.24 1.73
N SER A 165 -22.23 -2.38 1.10
CA SER A 165 -22.70 -1.11 1.66
C SER A 165 -23.91 -1.15 2.61
N GLU A 166 -23.97 -2.06 3.59
CA GLU A 166 -25.16 -2.16 4.45
C GLU A 166 -25.01 -1.72 5.91
N SER A 167 -23.80 -1.49 6.44
CA SER A 167 -23.66 -1.20 7.88
C SER A 167 -23.58 0.27 8.29
N SER A 168 -23.67 1.24 7.38
CA SER A 168 -23.68 2.67 7.74
C SER A 168 -25.06 3.30 7.60
N ARG A 169 -26.03 2.77 8.34
CA ARG A 169 -27.18 3.54 8.85
C ARG A 169 -27.30 3.17 10.31
N HIS A 170 -27.04 4.12 11.20
CA HIS A 170 -27.82 4.46 12.41
C HIS A 170 -26.99 5.43 13.25
N ALA A 171 -27.59 6.60 13.48
CA ALA A 171 -27.34 7.64 14.49
C ALA A 171 -25.94 8.25 14.59
#